data_AF-A0A397SYR2-F1
#
_entry.id   AF-A0A397SYR2-F1
#
_cell.length_a   1.000
_cell.length_b   1.000
_cell.length_c   1.000
_cell.angle_alpha   90.00
_cell.angle_beta   90.00
_cell.angle_gamma   90.00
#
_symmetry.space_group_name_H-M   'P 1'
#
loop_
_entity.id
_entity.type
_entity.pdbx_description
1 polymer ?
#
loop_
_entity_poly.entity_id
_entity_poly.type
_entity_poly.pdbx_seq_one_letter_code
_entity_poly.pdbx_strand_id
1 'polypeptide(L)'
;MNHDVNEITITDFINKELILFSRADNILLYTCFKNFKNEIKVSSLVGAVLEQAAYHHGDAGLQQTIIAMAHDFVGSNNINVLHGEGQFGTRAQGGKDAASARYISVTIPALTRNIFHPQDDALLTYCDDDGQLMEPELYLAILPMILGIGTGWSSFIPNYNSRDIVNNLKRLINDEEPIPMHPWYRGFQGDIEQINMEKYKVSELPIRVWIQNYKKQLEQWIAGTEKVASWIQEYKENHTTTTVDFTVRLSEGKL
;
A
#
# COMPACT_ATOMS: atom_id res chain seq x y z
N MET A 1 -1.30 21.77 -12.54
CA MET A 1 -0.02 22.27 -12.01
C MET A 1 0.77 22.87 -13.16
N ASN A 2 1.68 23.82 -12.93
CA ASN A 2 2.61 24.23 -13.99
C ASN A 2 3.72 23.16 -14.05
N HIS A 3 3.85 22.46 -15.17
CA HIS A 3 4.88 21.42 -15.35
C HIS A 3 6.19 21.97 -15.93
N ASP A 4 6.27 23.29 -16.17
CA ASP A 4 7.45 23.96 -16.71
C ASP A 4 8.45 24.38 -15.63
N VAL A 5 8.26 23.94 -14.38
CA VAL A 5 9.17 24.24 -13.24
C VAL A 5 10.01 23.02 -12.87
N ASN A 6 11.30 23.24 -12.63
CA ASN A 6 12.26 22.19 -12.25
C ASN A 6 12.15 21.77 -10.77
N GLU A 7 11.49 22.59 -9.93
CA GLU A 7 11.32 22.34 -8.50
C GLU A 7 9.89 22.68 -8.07
N ILE A 8 9.36 21.89 -7.14
CA ILE A 8 8.00 21.99 -6.61
C ILE A 8 8.10 21.97 -5.09
N THR A 9 7.37 22.86 -4.41
CA THR A 9 7.32 22.86 -2.94
C THR A 9 6.55 21.63 -2.44
N ILE A 10 6.92 21.10 -1.26
CA ILE A 10 6.18 19.97 -0.65
C ILE A 10 4.68 20.30 -0.51
N THR A 11 4.36 21.55 -0.14
CA THR A 11 2.99 22.05 -0.06
C THR A 11 2.27 21.99 -1.41
N ASP A 12 2.91 22.44 -2.49
CA ASP A 12 2.32 22.37 -3.83
C ASP A 12 2.17 20.93 -4.33
N PHE A 13 3.15 20.06 -4.07
CA PHE A 13 3.05 18.65 -4.40
C PHE A 13 1.86 17.99 -3.69
N ILE A 14 1.73 18.20 -2.37
CA ILE A 14 0.63 17.64 -1.57
C ILE A 14 -0.73 18.15 -2.08
N ASN A 15 -0.87 19.47 -2.20
CA ASN A 15 -2.17 20.10 -2.44
C ASN A 15 -2.60 20.14 -3.90
N LYS A 16 -1.68 19.93 -4.86
CA LYS A 16 -1.99 20.07 -6.29
C LYS A 16 -1.75 18.80 -7.10
N GLU A 17 -1.05 17.81 -6.55
CA GLU A 17 -0.70 16.59 -7.27
C GLU A 17 -1.07 15.32 -6.49
N LEU A 18 -0.67 15.23 -5.22
CA LEU A 18 -1.00 14.08 -4.36
C LEU A 18 -2.51 14.00 -4.09
N ILE A 19 -3.18 15.15 -3.91
CA ILE A 19 -4.64 15.22 -3.72
C ILE A 19 -5.42 14.55 -4.85
N LEU A 20 -4.89 14.57 -6.08
CA LEU A 20 -5.53 13.94 -7.24
C LEU A 20 -5.52 12.41 -7.12
N PHE A 21 -4.46 11.86 -6.53
CA PHE A 21 -4.34 10.43 -6.25
C PHE A 21 -5.23 10.01 -5.06
N SER A 22 -5.29 10.85 -4.02
CA SER A 22 -6.17 10.66 -2.87
C SER A 22 -7.65 10.75 -3.22
N ARG A 23 -8.02 11.38 -4.35
CA ARG A 23 -9.43 11.54 -4.74
C ARG A 23 -10.12 10.20 -5.01
N ALA A 24 -9.45 9.25 -5.65
CA ALA A 24 -10.02 7.93 -5.89
C ALA A 24 -10.28 7.17 -4.58
N ASP A 25 -9.35 7.26 -3.63
CA ASP A 25 -9.51 6.66 -2.30
C ASP A 25 -10.63 7.33 -1.50
N ASN A 26 -10.74 8.65 -1.55
CA ASN A 26 -11.81 9.41 -0.90
C ASN A 26 -13.19 9.05 -1.47
N ILE A 27 -13.30 8.94 -2.80
CA ILE A 27 -14.51 8.48 -3.47
C ILE A 27 -14.90 7.09 -2.96
N LEU A 28 -13.95 6.14 -2.93
CA LEU A 28 -14.18 4.78 -2.47
C LEU A 28 -14.65 4.75 -1.01
N LEU A 29 -13.95 5.46 -0.12
CA LEU A 29 -14.31 5.56 1.30
C LEU A 29 -15.66 6.24 1.49
N TYR A 30 -15.98 7.28 0.72
CA TYR A 30 -17.28 7.97 0.75
C TYR A 30 -18.42 7.05 0.36
N THR A 31 -18.32 6.34 -0.78
CA THR A 31 -19.33 5.36 -1.18
C THR A 31 -19.47 4.25 -0.14
N CYS A 32 -18.36 3.78 0.43
CA CYS A 32 -18.35 2.77 1.49
C CYS A 32 -19.08 3.26 2.76
N PHE A 33 -18.70 4.40 3.31
CA PHE A 33 -19.28 4.94 4.54
C PHE A 33 -20.76 5.31 4.40
N LYS A 34 -21.17 5.77 3.21
CA LYS A 34 -22.56 6.17 2.93
C LYS A 34 -23.49 4.97 2.75
N ASN A 35 -23.03 3.92 2.08
CA ASN A 35 -23.95 2.90 1.54
C ASN A 35 -23.75 1.48 2.10
N PHE A 36 -22.56 1.16 2.64
CA PHE A 36 -22.20 -0.23 2.92
C PHE A 36 -21.74 -0.43 4.36
N LYS A 37 -22.56 -1.12 5.15
CA LYS A 37 -22.22 -1.59 6.50
C LYS A 37 -21.80 -3.06 6.55
N ASN A 38 -22.18 -3.80 5.52
CA ASN A 38 -21.95 -5.23 5.39
C ASN A 38 -21.03 -5.51 4.19
N GLU A 39 -20.66 -6.77 4.04
CA GLU A 39 -19.89 -7.26 2.90
C GLU A 39 -20.52 -6.88 1.55
N ILE A 40 -19.67 -6.43 0.62
CA ILE A 40 -20.04 -6.13 -0.76
C ILE A 40 -19.02 -6.72 -1.74
N LYS A 41 -19.50 -7.31 -2.83
CA LYS A 41 -18.64 -7.77 -3.92
C LYS A 41 -17.88 -6.60 -4.55
N VAL A 42 -16.60 -6.78 -4.87
CA VAL A 42 -15.77 -5.72 -5.47
C VAL A 42 -16.38 -5.21 -6.77
N SER A 43 -16.92 -6.09 -7.62
CA SER A 43 -17.61 -5.68 -8.86
C SER A 43 -18.85 -4.81 -8.60
N SER A 44 -19.58 -5.06 -7.51
CA SER A 44 -20.76 -4.29 -7.15
C SER A 44 -20.38 -2.94 -6.55
N LEU A 45 -19.32 -2.89 -5.73
CA LEU A 45 -18.79 -1.64 -5.20
C LEU A 45 -18.32 -0.71 -6.33
N VAL A 46 -17.63 -1.24 -7.34
CA VAL A 46 -17.22 -0.48 -8.53
C VAL A 46 -18.42 0.14 -9.25
N GLY A 47 -19.50 -0.63 -9.43
CA GLY A 47 -20.73 -0.11 -10.03
C GLY A 47 -21.34 1.04 -9.21
N ALA A 48 -21.41 0.89 -7.89
CA ALA A 48 -21.94 1.93 -7.00
C ALA A 48 -21.09 3.20 -7.01
N VAL A 49 -19.76 3.06 -7.10
CA VAL A 49 -18.85 4.20 -7.18
C VAL A 49 -18.97 4.93 -8.50
N LEU A 50 -19.09 4.21 -9.63
CA LEU A 50 -19.27 4.82 -10.95
C LEU A 50 -20.61 5.54 -11.10
N GLU A 51 -21.63 5.09 -10.36
CA GLU A 51 -22.93 5.77 -10.31
C GLU A 51 -22.87 7.03 -9.43
N GLN A 52 -22.16 6.98 -8.30
CA GLN A 52 -22.17 8.05 -7.29
C GLN A 52 -21.08 9.10 -7.48
N ALA A 53 -19.95 8.72 -8.06
CA ALA A 53 -18.87 9.63 -8.39
C ALA A 53 -18.84 9.75 -9.90
N ALA A 54 -18.71 10.98 -10.40
CA ALA A 54 -18.40 11.26 -11.80
C ALA A 54 -16.96 10.77 -12.15
N TYR A 55 -16.66 9.51 -11.87
CA TYR A 55 -15.36 8.89 -12.02
C TYR A 55 -15.18 8.45 -13.46
N HIS A 56 -14.37 9.20 -14.22
CA HIS A 56 -14.24 9.03 -15.66
C HIS A 56 -13.07 8.13 -16.10
N HIS A 57 -12.34 7.50 -15.17
CA HIS A 57 -11.10 6.77 -15.46
C HIS A 57 -11.27 5.24 -15.65
N GLY A 58 -12.51 4.76 -15.72
CA GLY A 58 -12.85 3.38 -16.08
C GLY A 58 -12.70 2.35 -14.94
N ASP A 59 -13.45 1.25 -15.07
CA ASP A 59 -13.69 0.24 -14.03
C ASP A 59 -12.42 -0.50 -13.60
N ALA A 60 -11.48 -0.72 -14.52
CA ALA A 60 -10.30 -1.56 -14.26
C ALA A 60 -9.34 -0.92 -13.24
N GLY A 61 -9.15 0.41 -13.32
CA GLY A 61 -8.33 1.13 -12.35
C GLY A 61 -8.95 1.07 -10.95
N LEU A 62 -10.27 1.31 -10.87
CA LEU A 62 -10.99 1.29 -9.60
C LEU A 62 -10.98 -0.09 -8.93
N GLN A 63 -11.14 -1.17 -9.71
CA GLN A 63 -11.01 -2.53 -9.20
C GLN A 63 -9.63 -2.77 -8.57
N GLN A 64 -8.57 -2.33 -9.24
CA GLN A 64 -7.21 -2.48 -8.71
C GLN A 64 -6.98 -1.64 -7.46
N THR A 65 -7.52 -0.42 -7.40
CA THR A 65 -7.46 0.41 -6.19
C THR A 65 -8.14 -0.26 -5.00
N ILE A 66 -9.36 -0.80 -5.18
CA ILE A 66 -10.08 -1.53 -4.11
C ILE A 66 -9.27 -2.74 -3.63
N ILE A 67 -8.73 -3.53 -4.56
CA ILE A 67 -7.90 -4.68 -4.23
C ILE A 67 -6.65 -4.24 -3.45
N ALA A 68 -5.97 -3.19 -3.90
CA ALA A 68 -4.79 -2.65 -3.26
C ALA A 68 -5.06 -2.10 -1.85
N MET A 69 -6.20 -1.43 -1.63
CA MET A 69 -6.64 -0.94 -0.31
C MET A 69 -6.95 -2.08 0.67
N ALA A 70 -7.27 -3.26 0.15
CA ALA A 70 -7.59 -4.47 0.93
C ALA A 70 -6.38 -5.40 1.16
N HIS A 71 -5.25 -5.20 0.46
CA HIS A 71 -4.05 -6.02 0.64
C HIS A 71 -3.60 -6.06 2.09
N ASP A 72 -3.27 -7.25 2.59
CA ASP A 72 -2.86 -7.49 3.98
C ASP A 72 -1.53 -8.25 4.12
N PHE A 73 -0.90 -8.65 3.02
CA PHE A 73 0.35 -9.41 2.99
C PHE A 73 1.60 -8.56 3.30
N VAL A 74 2.68 -9.20 3.72
CA VAL A 74 3.94 -8.54 4.11
C VAL A 74 4.49 -7.66 2.98
N GLY A 75 4.75 -6.38 3.29
CA GLY A 75 5.24 -5.39 2.33
C GLY A 75 4.16 -4.61 1.57
N SER A 76 2.86 -4.88 1.85
CA SER A 76 1.72 -4.08 1.40
C SER A 76 1.31 -3.04 2.45
N ASN A 77 0.06 -3.05 2.93
CA ASN A 77 -0.47 -2.07 3.89
C ASN A 77 -0.21 -2.50 5.34
N ASN A 78 0.34 -1.59 6.16
CA ASN A 78 0.40 -1.83 7.62
C ASN A 78 -0.99 -1.77 8.26
N ILE A 79 -1.85 -0.89 7.75
CA ILE A 79 -3.26 -0.78 8.11
C ILE A 79 -4.04 -0.73 6.81
N ASN A 80 -4.71 -1.84 6.48
CA ASN A 80 -5.64 -1.91 5.36
C ASN A 80 -6.98 -1.28 5.76
N VAL A 81 -7.46 -0.33 4.95
CA VAL A 81 -8.72 0.40 5.22
C VAL A 81 -9.95 -0.37 4.76
N LEU A 82 -9.76 -1.38 3.93
CA LEU A 82 -10.75 -2.39 3.55
C LEU A 82 -10.27 -3.75 4.03
N HIS A 83 -11.19 -4.64 4.39
CA HIS A 83 -10.90 -6.05 4.63
C HIS A 83 -11.38 -6.86 3.44
N GLY A 84 -10.47 -7.63 2.82
CA GLY A 84 -10.78 -8.48 1.69
C GLY A 84 -11.26 -9.86 2.11
N GLU A 85 -12.41 -10.26 1.60
CA GLU A 85 -13.00 -11.60 1.72
C GLU A 85 -12.76 -12.38 0.41
N GLY A 86 -11.85 -13.35 0.47
CA GLY A 86 -11.40 -14.14 -0.67
C GLY A 86 -9.93 -13.93 -1.01
N GLN A 87 -9.53 -14.22 -2.25
CA GLN A 87 -8.13 -14.12 -2.68
C GLN A 87 -7.82 -12.71 -3.21
N PHE A 88 -7.30 -11.84 -2.35
CA PHE A 88 -6.86 -10.48 -2.70
C PHE A 88 -5.39 -10.41 -3.14
N GLY A 89 -4.76 -11.56 -3.37
CA GLY A 89 -3.39 -11.67 -3.81
C GLY A 89 -2.43 -11.82 -2.63
N THR A 90 -1.20 -12.21 -2.95
CA THR A 90 -0.24 -12.66 -1.95
C THR A 90 1.13 -12.01 -2.13
N ARG A 91 2.00 -12.20 -1.14
CA ARG A 91 3.41 -11.84 -1.22
C ARG A 91 4.13 -12.56 -2.36
N ALA A 92 3.61 -13.69 -2.85
CA ALA A 92 4.27 -14.47 -3.90
C ALA A 92 4.42 -13.68 -5.20
N GLN A 93 3.42 -12.85 -5.53
CA GLN A 93 3.39 -12.03 -6.75
C GLN A 93 3.13 -10.54 -6.49
N GLY A 94 3.14 -10.12 -5.22
CA GLY A 94 2.87 -8.73 -4.83
C GLY A 94 1.46 -8.28 -5.16
N GLY A 95 0.47 -9.16 -4.94
CA GLY A 95 -0.95 -8.87 -5.20
C GLY A 95 -1.42 -9.13 -6.64
N LYS A 96 -0.51 -9.44 -7.58
CA LYS A 96 -0.88 -9.71 -8.99
C LYS A 96 -1.66 -11.02 -9.19
N ASP A 97 -1.65 -11.87 -8.18
CA ASP A 97 -2.38 -13.13 -8.09
C ASP A 97 -3.75 -12.99 -7.41
N ALA A 98 -4.24 -11.76 -7.26
CA ALA A 98 -5.61 -11.51 -6.83
C ALA A 98 -6.64 -12.14 -7.78
N ALA A 99 -7.72 -12.67 -7.21
CA ALA A 99 -8.84 -13.20 -7.99
C ALA A 99 -9.63 -12.06 -8.66
N SER A 100 -10.41 -12.40 -9.68
CA SER A 100 -11.28 -11.43 -10.34
C SER A 100 -12.27 -10.79 -9.37
N ALA A 101 -12.51 -9.49 -9.52
CA ALA A 101 -13.44 -8.67 -8.73
C ALA A 101 -14.87 -9.26 -8.58
N ARG A 102 -15.26 -10.19 -9.45
CA ARG A 102 -16.55 -10.90 -9.40
C ARG A 102 -16.64 -11.97 -8.30
N TYR A 103 -15.49 -12.47 -7.84
CA TYR A 103 -15.36 -13.59 -6.91
C TYR A 103 -14.86 -13.19 -5.51
N ILE A 104 -14.60 -11.91 -5.31
CA ILE A 104 -14.06 -11.37 -4.06
C ILE A 104 -14.96 -10.25 -3.55
N SER A 105 -15.01 -10.12 -2.23
CA SER A 105 -15.81 -9.11 -1.55
C SER A 105 -14.95 -8.30 -0.59
N VAL A 106 -15.41 -7.11 -0.21
CA VAL A 106 -14.78 -6.30 0.82
C VAL A 106 -15.77 -5.93 1.92
N THR A 107 -15.25 -5.73 3.12
CA THR A 107 -15.95 -5.09 4.24
C THR A 107 -15.13 -3.91 4.75
N ILE A 108 -15.76 -3.01 5.51
CA ILE A 108 -15.07 -1.93 6.21
C ILE A 108 -14.69 -2.43 7.60
N PRO A 109 -13.39 -2.57 7.93
CA PRO A 109 -12.96 -2.86 9.29
C PRO A 109 -13.49 -1.81 10.28
N ALA A 110 -13.86 -2.24 11.49
CA ALA A 110 -14.23 -1.30 12.55
C ALA A 110 -13.11 -0.28 12.84
N LEU A 111 -11.84 -0.71 12.69
CA LEU A 111 -10.68 0.17 12.83
C LEU A 111 -10.73 1.34 11.84
N THR A 112 -11.22 1.16 10.62
CA THR A 112 -11.30 2.22 9.61
C THR A 112 -12.18 3.36 10.07
N ARG A 113 -13.34 3.10 10.69
CA ARG A 113 -14.19 4.16 11.26
C ARG A 113 -13.68 4.73 12.58
N ASN A 114 -12.79 4.02 13.28
CA ASN A 114 -12.06 4.65 14.38
C ASN A 114 -10.98 5.60 13.87
N ILE A 115 -10.34 5.28 12.73
CA ILE A 115 -9.34 6.14 12.11
C ILE A 115 -10.00 7.39 11.49
N PHE A 116 -11.09 7.20 10.75
CA PHE A 116 -11.90 8.25 10.14
C PHE A 116 -13.19 8.41 10.92
N HIS A 117 -13.12 9.18 12.00
CA HIS A 117 -14.16 9.20 13.01
C HIS A 117 -15.47 9.81 12.48
N PRO A 118 -16.64 9.17 12.66
CA PRO A 118 -17.91 9.65 12.10
C PRO A 118 -18.32 11.07 12.54
N GLN A 119 -17.83 11.55 13.68
CA GLN A 119 -18.12 12.90 14.15
C GLN A 119 -17.38 13.98 13.34
N ASP A 120 -16.29 13.61 12.67
CA ASP A 120 -15.51 14.53 11.84
C ASP A 120 -16.16 14.70 10.46
N ASP A 121 -17.01 13.77 10.03
CA ASP A 121 -17.70 13.79 8.72
C ASP A 121 -18.43 15.15 8.50
N ALA A 122 -19.09 15.69 9.53
CA ALA A 122 -19.82 16.96 9.44
C ALA A 122 -18.93 18.21 9.32
N LEU A 123 -17.63 18.06 9.59
CA LEU A 123 -16.64 19.15 9.54
C LEU A 123 -15.87 19.16 8.21
N LEU A 124 -16.02 18.11 7.39
CA LEU A 124 -15.30 17.98 6.13
C LEU A 124 -15.84 18.97 5.08
N THR A 125 -14.94 19.44 4.23
CA THR A 125 -15.30 20.18 3.02
C THR A 125 -15.63 19.19 1.91
N TYR A 126 -16.89 19.18 1.49
CA TYR A 126 -17.38 18.32 0.43
C TYR A 126 -17.35 19.02 -0.92
N CYS A 127 -17.00 18.26 -1.95
CA CYS A 127 -17.10 18.69 -3.33
C CYS A 127 -18.57 18.88 -3.71
N ASP A 128 -18.85 19.91 -4.52
CA ASP A 128 -20.16 20.17 -5.11
C ASP A 128 -20.07 19.93 -6.62
N ASP A 129 -20.95 19.10 -7.15
CA ASP A 129 -21.13 18.86 -8.58
C ASP A 129 -22.60 19.10 -8.96
N ASP A 130 -22.87 20.20 -9.66
CA ASP A 130 -24.21 20.67 -10.02
C ASP A 130 -25.23 20.68 -8.85
N GLY A 131 -24.79 21.08 -7.66
CA GLY A 131 -25.61 21.17 -6.45
C GLY A 131 -25.82 19.83 -5.73
N GLN A 132 -25.16 18.75 -6.18
CA GLN A 132 -25.07 17.50 -5.45
C GLN A 132 -23.78 17.44 -4.64
N LEU A 133 -23.93 17.00 -3.38
CA LEU A 133 -22.82 16.88 -2.45
C LEU A 133 -22.10 15.53 -2.67
N MET A 134 -20.85 15.63 -3.12
CA MET A 134 -20.00 14.52 -3.56
C MET A 134 -19.06 14.07 -2.43
N GLU A 135 -17.92 13.45 -2.73
CA GLU A 135 -16.90 13.08 -1.75
C GLU A 135 -16.25 14.30 -1.07
N PRO A 136 -15.68 14.16 0.14
CA PRO A 136 -14.88 15.22 0.74
C PRO A 136 -13.53 15.37 0.02
N GLU A 137 -13.01 16.60 0.00
CA GLU A 137 -11.69 16.91 -0.54
C GLU A 137 -10.58 16.10 0.17
N LEU A 138 -10.73 15.93 1.47
CA LEU A 138 -9.82 15.16 2.32
C LEU A 138 -10.59 14.59 3.52
N TYR A 139 -10.39 13.31 3.80
CA TYR A 139 -10.80 12.74 5.08
C TYR A 139 -9.79 13.07 6.18
N LEU A 140 -10.30 13.46 7.35
CA LEU A 140 -9.49 13.65 8.54
C LEU A 140 -9.29 12.30 9.25
N ALA A 141 -8.06 11.81 9.20
CA ALA A 141 -7.65 10.62 9.92
C ALA A 141 -6.98 11.00 11.25
N ILE A 142 -7.25 10.25 12.32
CA ILE A 142 -6.54 10.42 13.61
C ILE A 142 -5.06 10.00 13.52
N LEU A 143 -4.69 9.27 12.46
CA LEU A 143 -3.31 8.89 12.14
C LEU A 143 -2.93 9.46 10.77
N PRO A 144 -1.66 9.85 10.53
CA PRO A 144 -1.18 10.16 9.20
C PRO A 144 -1.20 8.89 8.32
N MET A 145 -2.26 8.75 7.53
CA MET A 145 -2.47 7.62 6.61
C MET A 145 -1.78 7.82 5.24
N ILE A 146 -1.11 8.96 5.02
CA ILE A 146 -0.31 9.22 3.81
C ILE A 146 0.92 8.31 3.82
N LEU A 147 0.76 7.11 3.27
CA LEU A 147 1.82 6.16 2.95
C LEU A 147 1.51 5.50 1.59
N GLY A 148 1.37 6.32 0.55
CA GLY A 148 0.98 5.89 -0.80
C GLY A 148 1.91 6.44 -1.88
N ILE A 149 2.09 5.68 -2.97
CA ILE A 149 2.90 6.04 -4.15
C ILE A 149 2.00 6.83 -5.11
N GLY A 150 2.37 8.07 -5.43
CA GLY A 150 1.76 8.82 -6.54
C GLY A 150 2.54 8.62 -7.84
N THR A 151 1.85 8.58 -8.98
CA THR A 151 2.48 8.62 -10.31
C THR A 151 2.48 10.05 -10.87
N GLY A 152 3.66 10.57 -11.16
CA GLY A 152 3.91 11.93 -11.68
C GLY A 152 5.33 12.38 -11.30
N TRP A 153 5.72 12.05 -10.06
CA TRP A 153 7.07 12.14 -9.50
C TRP A 153 7.29 10.89 -8.64
N SER A 154 8.48 10.28 -8.66
CA SER A 154 8.75 9.12 -7.81
C SER A 154 8.97 9.54 -6.37
N SER A 155 7.90 9.56 -5.56
CA SER A 155 8.01 9.61 -4.10
C SER A 155 7.91 8.19 -3.54
N PHE A 156 8.87 7.81 -2.69
CA PHE A 156 8.83 6.57 -1.93
C PHE A 156 8.80 6.91 -0.44
N ILE A 157 7.67 6.62 0.20
CA ILE A 157 7.54 6.69 1.65
C ILE A 157 7.46 5.25 2.16
N PRO A 158 8.41 4.81 3.01
CA PRO A 158 8.33 3.48 3.61
C PRO A 158 7.19 3.42 4.62
N ASN A 159 6.74 2.21 4.93
CA ASN A 159 5.75 2.06 5.99
C ASN A 159 6.42 2.20 7.36
N TYR A 160 5.67 2.70 8.34
CA TYR A 160 6.10 2.83 9.73
C TYR A 160 5.16 2.10 10.68
N ASN A 161 5.65 1.78 11.87
CA ASN A 161 4.85 1.16 12.91
C ASN A 161 3.82 2.18 13.43
N SER A 162 2.54 1.81 13.40
CA SER A 162 1.46 2.68 13.85
C SER A 162 1.56 3.04 15.33
N ARG A 163 2.18 2.20 16.16
CA ARG A 163 2.44 2.52 17.57
C ARG A 163 3.46 3.64 17.73
N ASP A 164 4.49 3.66 16.89
CA ASP A 164 5.53 4.70 16.94
C ASP A 164 4.96 6.04 16.45
N ILE A 165 4.12 5.99 15.40
CA ILE A 165 3.35 7.14 14.94
C ILE A 165 2.48 7.71 16.08
N VAL A 166 1.70 6.87 16.75
CA VAL A 166 0.85 7.29 17.89
C VAL A 166 1.68 7.88 19.02
N ASN A 167 2.83 7.29 19.34
CA ASN A 167 3.71 7.79 20.39
C ASN A 167 4.28 9.17 20.03
N ASN A 168 4.68 9.37 18.77
CA ASN A 168 5.14 10.68 18.29
C ASN A 168 4.02 11.72 18.23
N LEU A 169 2.80 11.35 17.85
CA LEU A 169 1.65 12.25 17.93
C LEU A 169 1.38 12.69 19.37
N LYS A 170 1.45 11.76 20.33
CA LYS A 170 1.31 12.10 21.76
C LYS A 170 2.43 13.02 22.27
N ARG A 171 3.66 12.84 21.80
CA ARG A 171 4.78 13.73 22.10
C ARG A 171 4.50 15.14 21.60
N LEU A 172 4.10 15.27 20.33
CA LEU A 172 3.77 16.56 19.73
C LEU A 172 2.60 17.27 20.45
N ILE A 173 1.58 16.52 20.89
CA ILE A 173 0.47 17.06 21.69
C ILE A 173 0.96 17.61 23.05
N ASN A 174 2.03 17.06 23.60
CA ASN A 174 2.64 17.47 24.86
C ASN A 174 3.82 18.45 24.67
N ASP A 175 3.97 19.05 23.48
CA ASP A 175 5.10 19.92 23.11
C ASP A 175 6.48 19.25 23.28
N GLU A 176 6.55 17.92 23.16
CA GLU A 176 7.79 17.14 23.16
C GLU A 176 8.29 16.89 21.74
N GLU A 177 9.62 16.86 21.58
CA GLU A 177 10.26 16.49 20.32
C GLU A 177 9.93 15.04 19.91
N PRO A 178 9.60 14.79 18.62
CA PRO A 178 9.35 13.45 18.13
C PRO A 178 10.64 12.62 18.09
N ILE A 179 10.50 11.31 18.32
CA ILE A 179 11.60 10.36 18.20
C ILE A 179 11.70 9.90 16.73
N PRO A 180 12.91 9.84 16.16
CA PRO A 180 13.11 9.25 14.83
C PRO A 180 12.49 7.85 14.72
N MET A 181 11.67 7.64 13.69
CA MET A 181 11.05 6.35 13.42
C MET A 181 11.85 5.60 12.34
N HIS A 182 11.87 4.28 12.43
CA HIS A 182 12.48 3.43 11.42
C HIS A 182 11.41 2.68 10.60
N PRO A 183 11.68 2.38 9.32
CA PRO A 183 10.78 1.60 8.50
C PRO A 183 10.37 0.29 9.18
N TRP A 184 9.08 -0.01 9.15
CA TRP A 184 8.52 -1.21 9.76
C TRP A 184 7.34 -1.71 8.93
N TYR A 185 7.28 -3.02 8.71
CA TYR A 185 6.27 -3.67 7.88
C TYR A 185 5.56 -4.77 8.65
N ARG A 186 4.23 -4.73 8.68
CA ARG A 186 3.40 -5.70 9.40
C ARG A 186 3.67 -7.12 8.90
N GLY A 187 4.02 -8.01 9.83
CA GLY A 187 4.27 -9.43 9.56
C GLY A 187 5.64 -9.74 8.95
N PHE A 188 6.50 -8.74 8.74
CA PHE A 188 7.89 -8.96 8.33
C PHE A 188 8.68 -9.59 9.48
N GLN A 189 9.42 -10.67 9.21
CA GLN A 189 10.17 -11.40 10.24
C GLN A 189 11.67 -11.12 10.19
N GLY A 190 12.17 -10.60 9.08
CA GLY A 190 13.54 -10.08 9.01
C GLY A 190 13.74 -8.82 9.86
N ASP A 191 15.02 -8.51 10.06
CA ASP A 191 15.51 -7.31 10.71
C ASP A 191 15.71 -6.23 9.64
N ILE A 192 15.33 -4.99 9.99
CA ILE A 192 15.62 -3.79 9.21
C ILE A 192 16.59 -2.96 10.03
N GLU A 193 17.89 -3.13 9.79
CA GLU A 193 18.95 -2.42 10.52
C GLU A 193 19.40 -1.18 9.73
N GLN A 194 19.38 -0.01 10.35
CA GLN A 194 19.92 1.18 9.72
C GLN A 194 21.45 1.12 9.71
N ILE A 195 22.05 1.14 8.51
CA ILE A 195 23.50 1.28 8.36
C ILE A 195 23.89 2.76 8.39
N ASN A 196 23.14 3.60 7.67
CA ASN A 196 23.29 5.06 7.67
C ASN A 196 21.97 5.74 7.29
N MET A 197 21.96 7.07 7.13
CA MET A 197 20.74 7.85 6.83
C MET A 197 19.95 7.34 5.60
N GLU A 198 20.60 6.74 4.61
CA GLU A 198 19.98 6.32 3.36
C GLU A 198 20.00 4.80 3.12
N LYS A 199 20.69 4.04 3.98
CA LYS A 199 20.94 2.60 3.77
C LYS A 199 20.48 1.77 4.94
N TYR A 200 19.68 0.75 4.63
CA TYR A 200 19.21 -0.26 5.55
C TYR A 200 19.68 -1.64 5.11
N LYS A 201 20.04 -2.49 6.07
CA LYS A 201 20.30 -3.91 5.89
C LYS A 201 19.02 -4.68 6.20
N VAL A 202 18.69 -5.64 5.35
CA VAL A 202 17.48 -6.46 5.47
C VAL A 202 17.89 -7.94 5.53
N SER A 203 17.42 -8.69 6.54
CA SER A 203 17.81 -10.11 6.75
C SER A 203 16.88 -11.15 6.11
N GLU A 204 15.77 -10.74 5.52
CA GLU A 204 14.84 -11.57 4.74
C GLU A 204 14.78 -11.08 3.28
N LEU A 205 13.92 -11.65 2.42
CA LEU A 205 13.66 -11.04 1.10
C LEU A 205 13.34 -9.56 1.27
N PRO A 206 14.04 -8.66 0.54
CA PRO A 206 13.82 -7.24 0.67
C PRO A 206 12.35 -6.87 0.43
N ILE A 207 11.91 -5.80 1.10
CA ILE A 207 10.54 -5.32 0.94
C ILE A 207 10.27 -5.01 -0.53
N ARG A 208 9.11 -5.49 -1.02
CA ARG A 208 8.68 -5.44 -2.43
C ARG A 208 9.49 -6.30 -3.41
N VAL A 209 10.35 -7.17 -2.92
CA VAL A 209 10.88 -8.31 -3.69
C VAL A 209 9.98 -9.52 -3.42
N TRP A 210 9.27 -9.93 -4.48
CA TRP A 210 8.31 -11.03 -4.42
C TRP A 210 8.99 -12.37 -4.69
N ILE A 211 8.41 -13.45 -4.16
CA ILE A 211 8.95 -14.81 -4.28
C ILE A 211 9.21 -15.18 -5.75
N GLN A 212 8.25 -14.91 -6.63
CA GLN A 212 8.39 -15.23 -8.06
C GLN A 212 9.47 -14.39 -8.76
N ASN A 213 9.66 -13.13 -8.34
CA ASN A 213 10.74 -12.30 -8.88
C ASN A 213 12.10 -12.86 -8.47
N TYR A 214 12.24 -13.27 -7.20
CA TYR A 214 13.47 -13.84 -6.68
C TYR A 214 13.77 -15.22 -7.27
N LYS A 215 12.74 -16.05 -7.48
CA LYS A 215 12.85 -17.35 -8.16
C LYS A 215 13.42 -17.21 -9.56
N LYS A 216 12.88 -16.28 -10.36
CA LYS A 216 13.41 -15.97 -11.70
C LYS A 216 14.88 -15.53 -11.65
N GLN A 217 15.27 -14.81 -10.61
CA GLN A 217 16.66 -14.39 -10.42
C GLN A 217 17.58 -15.56 -10.05
N LEU A 218 17.14 -16.47 -9.16
CA LEU A 218 17.87 -17.71 -8.84
C LEU A 218 18.06 -18.59 -10.08
N GLU A 219 17.01 -18.75 -10.91
CA GLU A 219 17.08 -19.50 -12.17
C GLU A 219 18.08 -18.88 -13.16
N GLN A 220 18.13 -17.55 -13.25
CA GLN A 220 19.15 -16.85 -14.04
C GLN A 220 20.58 -17.10 -13.51
N TRP A 221 20.77 -17.15 -12.19
CA TRP A 221 22.08 -17.44 -11.59
C TRP A 221 22.49 -18.92 -11.73
N ILE A 222 21.53 -19.85 -11.82
CA ILE A 222 21.79 -21.26 -12.16
C ILE A 222 22.18 -21.40 -13.62
N ALA A 223 21.45 -20.74 -14.54
CA ALA A 223 21.77 -20.79 -15.97
C ALA A 223 23.11 -20.10 -16.26
N GLY A 224 23.42 -19.03 -15.54
CA GLY A 224 24.53 -18.12 -15.87
C GLY A 224 24.22 -17.28 -17.12
N THR A 225 25.11 -16.34 -17.40
CA THR A 225 25.10 -15.50 -18.60
C THR A 225 26.52 -15.41 -19.17
N GLU A 226 26.68 -14.90 -20.39
CA GLU A 226 28.01 -14.67 -20.98
C GLU A 226 28.90 -13.77 -20.10
N LYS A 227 28.30 -12.87 -19.32
CA LYS A 227 29.02 -11.94 -18.43
C LYS A 227 29.22 -12.48 -17.02
N VAL A 228 28.37 -13.39 -16.57
CA VAL A 228 28.37 -13.91 -15.19
C VAL A 228 28.20 -15.42 -15.25
N ALA A 229 29.28 -16.14 -15.00
CA ALA A 229 29.25 -17.61 -14.94
C ALA A 229 28.29 -18.10 -13.84
N SER A 230 27.60 -19.21 -14.11
CA SER A 230 26.76 -19.89 -13.14
C SER A 230 27.54 -20.19 -11.85
N TRP A 231 26.90 -19.95 -10.71
CA TRP A 231 27.51 -20.13 -9.38
C TRP A 231 26.56 -20.78 -8.37
N ILE A 232 25.32 -21.05 -8.78
CA ILE A 232 24.32 -21.80 -8.02
C ILE A 232 24.08 -23.13 -8.74
N GLN A 233 24.06 -24.23 -7.98
CA GLN A 233 23.75 -25.56 -8.51
C GLN A 233 22.25 -25.83 -8.50
N GLU A 234 21.62 -25.65 -7.33
CA GLU A 234 20.21 -25.94 -7.11
C GLU A 234 19.66 -25.08 -5.96
N TYR A 235 18.34 -24.93 -5.89
CA TYR A 235 17.65 -24.39 -4.72
C TYR A 235 16.44 -25.26 -4.37
N LYS A 236 16.05 -25.22 -3.09
CA LYS A 236 14.79 -25.78 -2.57
C LYS A 236 13.95 -24.64 -2.01
N GLU A 237 12.63 -24.74 -2.20
CA GLU A 237 11.65 -23.77 -1.71
C GLU A 237 10.69 -24.44 -0.73
N ASN A 238 10.57 -23.88 0.48
CA ASN A 238 9.64 -24.34 1.52
C ASN A 238 8.79 -23.17 2.04
N HIS A 239 8.25 -22.37 1.11
CA HIS A 239 7.49 -21.17 1.45
C HIS A 239 6.12 -21.50 2.02
N THR A 240 5.58 -20.57 2.82
CA THR A 240 4.15 -20.53 3.13
C THR A 240 3.50 -19.35 2.39
N THR A 241 2.21 -19.13 2.59
CA THR A 241 1.53 -17.93 2.06
C THR A 241 2.04 -16.63 2.67
N THR A 242 2.70 -16.69 3.84
CA THR A 242 3.14 -15.53 4.61
C THR A 242 4.66 -15.44 4.80
N THR A 243 5.37 -16.57 4.76
CA THR A 243 6.82 -16.67 5.01
C THR A 243 7.60 -17.10 3.78
N VAL A 244 8.86 -16.65 3.70
CA VAL A 244 9.80 -17.02 2.63
C VAL A 244 10.92 -17.88 3.19
N ASP A 245 11.25 -18.95 2.47
CA ASP A 245 12.30 -19.91 2.83
C ASP A 245 12.93 -20.50 1.55
N PHE A 246 14.15 -20.05 1.25
CA PHE A 246 14.98 -20.59 0.18
C PHE A 246 16.23 -21.24 0.78
N THR A 247 16.47 -22.50 0.41
CA THR A 247 17.75 -23.17 0.66
C THR A 247 18.51 -23.28 -0.65
N VAL A 248 19.68 -22.64 -0.76
CA VAL A 248 20.46 -22.56 -2.01
C VAL A 248 21.76 -23.35 -1.86
N ARG A 249 22.10 -24.17 -2.87
CA ARG A 249 23.37 -24.89 -2.95
C ARG A 249 24.29 -24.20 -3.97
N LEU A 250 25.47 -23.81 -3.50
CA LEU A 250 26.48 -23.14 -4.32
C LEU A 250 27.38 -24.14 -5.06
N SER A 251 27.98 -23.71 -6.16
CA SER A 251 28.99 -24.50 -6.88
C SER A 251 30.31 -24.54 -6.11
N GLU A 252 30.94 -25.72 -6.03
CA GLU A 252 32.24 -25.91 -5.38
C GLU A 252 33.32 -24.98 -5.98
N GLY A 253 34.08 -24.29 -5.12
CA GLY A 253 35.17 -23.38 -5.52
C GLY A 253 34.89 -21.88 -5.39
N LYS A 254 33.73 -21.46 -4.84
CA LYS A 254 33.39 -20.05 -4.59
C LYS A 254 33.06 -19.70 -3.13
N LEU A 255 33.54 -20.50 -2.18
CA LEU A 255 33.54 -20.19 -0.74
C LEU A 255 34.88 -19.57 -0.34
#